data_AF-A0A0N7KYL8-F1
#
_entry.id   AF-A0A0N7KYL8-F1
#
_cell.length_a   1.000
_cell.length_b   1.000
_cell.length_c   1.000
_cell.angle_alpha   90.00
_cell.angle_beta   90.00
_cell.angle_gamma   90.00
#
_symmetry.space_group_name_H-M   'P 1'
#
loop_
_entity.id
_entity.type
_entity.pdbx_description
1 polymer ?
#
loop_
_entity_poly.entity_id
_entity_poly.type
_entity_poly.pdbx_seq_one_letter_code
_entity_poly.pdbx_strand_id
1 'polypeptide(L)'
;MDLDLVPLLHWTTRAIEVFGILAIVVGIVGATVRYLRERASPSAGSDPYRTYRSSIGRAILLGLELLVAADIINTVAIEPSLESLAVLAGIVAIRTFLSFSLEVEIDGRWPWQKGSKDRADPRSG
;
A
#
# COMPACT_ATOMS: atom_id res chain seq x y z
N MET A 1 27.77 -23.24 4.98
CA MET A 1 27.15 -22.43 6.07
C MET A 1 25.69 -22.12 5.71
N ASP A 2 24.99 -23.08 5.10
CA ASP A 2 23.79 -22.79 4.30
C ASP A 2 22.49 -23.34 4.92
N LEU A 3 22.59 -24.02 6.07
CA LEU A 3 21.46 -24.72 6.72
C LEU A 3 20.74 -23.88 7.79
N ASP A 4 21.36 -22.83 8.33
CA ASP A 4 20.75 -21.98 9.36
C ASP A 4 19.99 -20.76 8.81
N LEU A 5 20.26 -20.36 7.56
CA LEU A 5 19.68 -19.15 6.96
C LEU A 5 18.27 -19.39 6.41
N VAL A 6 18.01 -20.56 5.82
CA VAL A 6 16.70 -20.87 5.22
C VAL A 6 15.57 -20.85 6.26
N PRO A 7 15.69 -21.51 7.44
CA PRO A 7 14.66 -21.42 8.47
C PRO A 7 14.45 -19.98 8.97
N LEU A 8 15.54 -19.23 9.15
CA LEU A 8 15.50 -17.85 9.63
C LEU A 8 14.78 -16.92 8.63
N LEU A 9 15.05 -17.11 7.33
CA LEU A 9 14.39 -16.38 6.25
C LEU A 9 12.88 -16.67 6.21
N HIS A 10 12.47 -17.93 6.34
CA HIS A 10 11.04 -18.28 6.39
C HIS A 10 10.31 -17.61 7.56
N TRP A 11 10.90 -17.62 8.76
CA TRP A 11 10.31 -16.94 9.92
C TRP A 11 10.24 -15.43 9.73
N THR A 12 11.28 -14.83 9.14
CA THR A 12 11.32 -13.40 8.87
C THR A 12 10.25 -12.98 7.87
N THR A 13 10.15 -13.69 6.74
CA THR A 13 9.11 -13.45 5.72
C THR A 13 7.72 -13.56 6.33
N ARG A 14 7.44 -14.65 7.06
CA ARG A 14 6.13 -14.86 7.71
C ARG A 14 5.81 -13.75 8.72
N ALA A 15 6.79 -13.28 9.47
CA ALA A 15 6.60 -12.16 10.40
C ALA A 15 6.24 -10.87 9.67
N ILE A 16 6.92 -10.56 8.56
CA ILE A 16 6.64 -9.38 7.73
C ILE A 16 5.25 -9.49 7.08
N GLU A 17 4.88 -10.66 6.57
CA GLU A 17 3.53 -10.94 6.03
C GLU A 17 2.45 -10.63 7.06
N VAL A 18 2.59 -11.21 8.26
CA VAL A 18 1.63 -11.04 9.35
C VAL A 18 1.55 -9.57 9.75
N PHE A 19 2.69 -8.88 9.85
CA PHE A 19 2.71 -7.46 10.20
C PHE A 19 2.05 -6.58 9.13
N GLY A 20 2.29 -6.87 7.84
CA GLY A 20 1.64 -6.19 6.72
C GLY A 20 0.13 -6.37 6.75
N ILE A 21 -0.35 -7.60 6.91
CA ILE A 21 -1.79 -7.90 7.06
C ILE A 21 -2.38 -7.18 8.28
N LEU A 22 -1.68 -7.21 9.41
CA LEU A 22 -2.14 -6.57 10.64
C LEU A 22 -2.25 -5.05 10.48
N ALA A 23 -1.29 -4.41 9.80
CA ALA A 23 -1.33 -2.98 9.51
C ALA A 23 -2.56 -2.59 8.68
N ILE A 24 -2.90 -3.38 7.66
CA ILE A 24 -4.12 -3.18 6.84
C ILE A 24 -5.36 -3.29 7.73
N VAL A 25 -5.46 -4.40 8.48
CA VAL A 25 -6.65 -4.69 9.31
C VAL A 25 -6.84 -3.61 10.36
N VAL A 26 -5.80 -3.27 11.11
CA VAL A 26 -5.86 -2.25 12.16
C VAL A 26 -6.21 -0.88 11.58
N GLY A 27 -5.62 -0.51 10.44
CA GLY A 27 -5.93 0.76 9.79
C GLY A 27 -7.37 0.84 9.28
N ILE A 28 -7.90 -0.23 8.68
CA ILE A 28 -9.29 -0.30 8.22
C ILE A 28 -10.25 -0.27 9.42
N VAL A 29 -10.01 -1.07 10.45
CA VAL A 29 -10.85 -1.10 11.66
C VAL A 29 -10.84 0.25 12.35
N GLY A 30 -9.66 0.87 12.52
CA GLY A 30 -9.52 2.20 13.11
C GLY A 30 -10.27 3.27 12.32
N ALA A 31 -10.12 3.29 10.99
CA ALA A 31 -10.86 4.19 10.11
C ALA A 31 -12.38 3.98 10.21
N THR A 32 -12.83 2.73 10.27
CA THR A 32 -14.25 2.36 10.38
C THR A 32 -14.85 2.82 11.70
N VAL A 33 -14.18 2.54 12.82
CA VAL A 33 -14.61 2.97 14.15
C VAL A 33 -14.70 4.50 14.22
N ARG A 34 -13.72 5.21 13.66
CA ARG A 34 -13.73 6.68 13.64
C ARG A 34 -14.90 7.22 12.81
N TYR A 35 -15.14 6.66 11.63
CA TYR A 35 -16.25 7.03 10.76
C TYR A 35 -17.62 6.81 11.44
N LEU A 36 -17.81 5.67 12.12
CA LEU A 36 -19.05 5.39 12.85
C LEU A 36 -19.27 6.37 14.01
N ARG A 37 -18.21 6.75 14.73
CA ARG A 37 -18.27 7.76 15.80
C ARG A 37 -18.61 9.16 15.26
N GLU A 38 -17.98 9.58 14.17
CA GLU A 38 -18.25 10.87 13.50
C GLU A 38 -19.67 10.91 12.89
N ARG A 39 -20.20 9.77 12.43
CA ARG A 39 -21.60 9.68 11.97
C ARG A 39 -22.60 9.82 13.13
N ALA A 40 -22.27 9.33 14.32
CA ALA A 40 -23.10 9.46 15.51
C ALA A 40 -23.08 10.87 16.12
N SER A 41 -22.03 11.67 15.84
CA SER A 41 -21.92 13.07 16.26
C SER A 41 -21.36 13.93 15.10
N PRO A 42 -22.21 14.39 14.17
CA PRO A 42 -21.78 15.10 12.99
C PRO A 42 -21.13 16.45 13.33
N SER A 43 -19.84 16.59 13.08
CA SER A 43 -19.15 17.88 13.13
C SER A 43 -19.43 18.68 11.84
N ALA A 44 -19.78 19.95 11.99
CA ALA A 44 -20.05 20.82 10.85
C ALA A 44 -18.77 21.06 10.03
N GLY A 45 -18.75 20.59 8.78
CA GLY A 45 -17.79 21.05 7.76
C GLY A 45 -16.83 20.02 7.15
N SER A 46 -16.77 18.77 7.65
CA SER A 46 -15.93 17.71 7.06
C SER A 46 -16.79 16.61 6.43
N ASP A 47 -16.51 16.23 5.18
CA ASP A 47 -17.09 15.05 4.53
C ASP A 47 -16.50 13.76 5.15
N PRO A 48 -17.23 13.07 6.06
CA PRO A 48 -16.68 11.95 6.82
C PRO A 48 -16.36 10.75 5.91
N TYR A 49 -17.08 10.63 4.79
CA TYR A 49 -16.87 9.56 3.82
C TYR A 49 -15.53 9.73 3.09
N ARG A 50 -15.18 10.96 2.72
CA ARG A 50 -13.89 11.25 2.05
C ARG A 50 -12.71 10.97 2.96
N THR A 51 -12.80 11.34 4.25
CA THR A 51 -11.74 11.04 5.23
C THR A 51 -11.63 9.54 5.52
N TYR A 52 -12.76 8.83 5.59
CA TYR A 52 -12.80 7.37 5.72
C TYR A 52 -12.09 6.68 4.54
N ARG A 53 -12.45 7.03 3.30
CA ARG A 53 -11.81 6.49 2.08
C ARG A 53 -10.29 6.75 2.07
N SER A 54 -9.86 7.96 2.40
CA SER A 54 -8.42 8.30 2.45
C SER A 54 -7.67 7.49 3.51
N SER A 55 -8.28 7.27 4.67
CA SER A 55 -7.68 6.50 5.77
C SER A 55 -7.52 5.02 5.41
N ILE A 56 -8.52 4.42 4.77
CA ILE A 56 -8.44 3.05 4.24
C ILE A 56 -7.35 2.96 3.18
N GLY A 57 -7.31 3.88 2.22
CA GLY A 57 -6.29 3.89 1.17
C GLY A 57 -4.87 3.92 1.74
N ARG A 58 -4.62 4.75 2.75
CA ARG A 58 -3.32 4.82 3.46
C ARG A 58 -2.97 3.53 4.19
N ALA A 59 -3.93 2.90 4.86
CA ALA A 59 -3.72 1.62 5.55
C ALA A 59 -3.36 0.50 4.57
N ILE A 60 -4.05 0.44 3.44
CA ILE A 60 -3.78 -0.53 2.37
C ILE A 60 -2.39 -0.27 1.78
N LEU A 61 -2.03 0.97 1.45
CA LEU A 61 -0.71 1.31 0.89
C LEU A 61 0.44 0.88 1.82
N LEU A 62 0.34 1.20 3.11
CA LEU A 62 1.35 0.80 4.11
C LEU A 62 1.49 -0.72 4.21
N GLY A 63 0.35 -1.42 4.33
CA GLY A 63 0.35 -2.86 4.42
C GLY A 63 0.90 -3.52 3.17
N LEU A 64 0.55 -2.99 2.00
CA LEU A 64 1.15 -3.41 0.76
C LEU A 64 2.67 -3.20 0.82
N GLU A 65 3.21 -2.01 1.11
CA GLU A 65 4.68 -1.80 1.19
C GLU A 65 5.41 -2.92 1.96
N LEU A 66 4.88 -3.32 3.11
CA LEU A 66 5.38 -4.45 3.91
C LEU A 66 5.26 -5.81 3.20
N LEU A 67 4.11 -6.10 2.59
CA LEU A 67 3.87 -7.36 1.88
C LEU A 67 4.80 -7.57 0.68
N VAL A 68 5.24 -6.49 -0.01
CA VAL A 68 6.19 -6.65 -1.14
C VAL A 68 7.57 -6.96 -0.64
N ALA A 69 7.96 -6.39 0.50
CA ALA A 69 9.24 -6.73 1.11
C ALA A 69 9.28 -8.23 1.44
N ALA A 70 8.19 -8.78 2.00
CA ALA A 70 8.07 -10.22 2.24
C ALA A 70 8.16 -11.05 0.94
N ASP A 71 7.40 -10.67 -0.10
CA ASP A 71 7.40 -11.39 -1.38
C ASP A 71 8.79 -11.42 -2.05
N ILE A 72 9.54 -10.29 -2.03
CA ILE A 72 10.91 -10.20 -2.56
C ILE A 72 11.86 -11.12 -1.78
N ILE A 73 11.79 -11.11 -0.44
CA ILE A 73 12.67 -11.95 0.39
C ILE A 73 12.42 -13.43 0.11
N ASN A 74 11.14 -13.84 0.06
CA ASN A 74 10.76 -15.24 -0.16
C ASN A 74 11.28 -15.79 -1.50
N THR A 75 11.31 -14.95 -2.54
CA THR A 75 11.58 -15.40 -3.90
C THR A 75 13.04 -15.27 -4.31
N VAL A 76 13.76 -14.26 -3.82
CA VAL A 76 15.19 -14.10 -4.11
C VAL A 76 16.05 -15.04 -3.26
N ALA A 77 15.63 -15.35 -2.02
CA ALA A 77 16.51 -15.99 -1.04
C ALA A 77 16.34 -17.51 -0.88
N ILE A 78 15.21 -18.10 -1.31
CA ILE A 78 14.85 -19.48 -0.94
C ILE A 78 14.98 -20.47 -2.10
N GLU A 79 14.52 -20.15 -3.32
CA GLU A 79 14.69 -21.05 -4.46
C GLU A 79 14.62 -20.29 -5.80
N PRO A 80 15.75 -19.97 -6.46
CA PRO A 80 15.74 -19.32 -7.77
C PRO A 80 15.35 -20.34 -8.86
N SER A 81 14.07 -20.68 -8.95
CA SER A 81 13.48 -21.42 -10.08
C SER A 81 12.75 -20.46 -11.02
N LEU A 82 12.78 -20.73 -12.33
CA LEU A 82 12.06 -19.92 -13.32
C LEU A 82 10.54 -19.91 -13.08
N GLU A 83 9.99 -21.00 -12.55
CA GLU A 83 8.56 -21.12 -12.23
C GLU A 83 8.19 -20.26 -11.01
N SER A 84 8.99 -20.32 -9.94
CA SER A 84 8.83 -19.48 -8.74
C SER A 84 8.98 -17.99 -9.07
N LEU A 85 9.92 -17.63 -9.94
CA LEU A 85 10.10 -16.27 -10.43
C LEU A 85 8.93 -15.79 -11.30
N ALA A 86 8.35 -16.67 -12.13
CA ALA A 86 7.17 -16.34 -12.95
C ALA A 86 5.93 -16.06 -12.09
N VAL A 87 5.69 -16.88 -11.06
CA VAL A 87 4.59 -16.66 -10.11
C VAL A 87 4.79 -15.35 -9.34
N LEU A 88 6.01 -15.08 -8.85
CA LEU A 88 6.34 -13.80 -8.22
C LEU A 88 6.07 -12.63 -9.16
N ALA A 89 6.58 -12.68 -10.39
CA ALA A 89 6.39 -11.61 -11.36
C ALA A 89 4.90 -11.34 -11.62
N GLY A 90 4.07 -12.39 -11.65
CA GLY A 90 2.62 -12.28 -11.72
C GLY A 90 2.01 -11.56 -10.52
N ILE A 91 2.38 -11.95 -9.29
CA ILE A 91 1.92 -11.31 -8.05
C ILE A 91 2.33 -9.83 -8.00
N VAL A 92 3.60 -9.53 -8.31
CA VAL A 92 4.14 -8.15 -8.34
C VAL A 92 3.43 -7.32 -9.41
N ALA A 93 3.15 -7.87 -10.58
CA ALA A 93 2.43 -7.18 -11.65
C ALA A 93 0.99 -6.84 -11.25
N ILE A 94 0.25 -7.81 -10.70
CA ILE A 94 -1.12 -7.61 -10.18
C ILE A 94 -1.11 -6.52 -9.13
N ARG A 95 -0.18 -6.58 -8.19
CA ARG A 95 -0.06 -5.60 -7.12
C ARG A 95 0.25 -4.21 -7.65
N THR A 96 1.21 -4.09 -8.55
CA THR A 96 1.59 -2.78 -9.13
C THR A 96 0.38 -2.18 -9.82
N PHE A 97 -0.34 -2.97 -10.61
CA PHE A 97 -1.56 -2.54 -11.27
C PHE A 97 -2.66 -2.10 -10.30
N LEU A 98 -2.94 -2.89 -9.26
CA LEU A 98 -3.98 -2.55 -8.26
C LEU A 98 -3.62 -1.32 -7.43
N SER A 99 -2.38 -1.23 -6.95
CA SER A 99 -1.90 -0.07 -6.18
C SER A 99 -2.01 1.20 -7.02
N PHE A 100 -1.57 1.12 -8.27
CA PHE A 100 -1.64 2.20 -9.23
C PHE A 100 -3.09 2.60 -9.57
N SER A 101 -3.99 1.63 -9.81
CA SER A 101 -5.40 1.90 -10.10
C SER A 101 -6.11 2.59 -8.93
N LEU A 102 -5.81 2.19 -7.69
CA LEU A 102 -6.37 2.80 -6.49
C LEU A 102 -5.87 4.24 -6.31
N GLU A 103 -4.59 4.49 -6.54
CA GLU A 103 -4.01 5.83 -6.44
C GLU A 103 -4.63 6.79 -7.47
N VAL A 104 -4.83 6.33 -8.71
CA VAL A 104 -5.54 7.09 -9.75
C VAL A 104 -7.00 7.35 -9.39
N GLU A 105 -7.72 6.37 -8.84
CA GLU A 105 -9.11 6.54 -8.40
C GLU A 105 -9.21 7.56 -7.25
N ILE A 106 -8.27 7.54 -6.31
CA ILE A 106 -8.25 8.43 -5.14
C ILE A 106 -7.89 9.87 -5.55
N ASP A 107 -6.88 10.06 -6.39
CA ASP A 107 -6.37 11.39 -6.76
C ASP A 107 -7.05 12.01 -7.99
N GLY A 108 -7.80 11.19 -8.75
CA GLY A 108 -8.49 11.55 -9.98
C GLY A 108 -7.54 12.00 -11.10
N ARG A 109 -6.24 11.73 -10.95
CA ARG A 109 -5.15 12.23 -11.78
C ARG A 109 -4.14 11.11 -11.95
N TRP A 110 -3.58 11.02 -13.15
CA TRP A 110 -2.53 10.04 -13.42
C TRP A 110 -1.23 10.47 -12.71
N PRO A 111 -0.43 9.55 -12.15
CA PRO A 111 0.76 9.91 -11.34
C PRO A 111 1.83 10.68 -12.11
N TRP A 112 1.88 10.55 -13.44
CA TRP A 112 2.76 11.32 -14.33
C TRP A 112 2.26 12.75 -14.61
N GLN A 113 1.09 13.16 -14.11
CA GLN A 113 0.58 14.53 -14.24
C GLN A 113 1.13 15.49 -13.15
N LYS A 114 2.14 15.08 -12.38
CA LYS A 114 2.90 15.96 -11.47
C LYS A 114 3.79 16.92 -12.26
N GLY A 115 3.23 18.00 -12.79
CA GLY A 115 4.03 19.10 -13.34
C GLY A 115 3.35 19.92 -14.43
N SER A 116 2.52 20.90 -14.04
CA SER A 116 2.26 22.12 -14.85
C SER A 116 1.58 23.22 -14.03
N LYS A 117 2.03 23.43 -12.80
CA LYS A 117 1.75 24.66 -12.06
C LYS A 117 3.03 25.14 -11.37
N ASP A 118 4.02 25.48 -12.17
CA ASP A 118 5.05 26.41 -11.74
C ASP A 118 5.33 27.38 -12.88
N ARG A 119 5.08 28.67 -12.59
CA ARG A 119 5.34 29.86 -13.40
C ARG A 119 4.43 30.10 -14.62
N ALA A 120 3.21 30.54 -14.32
CA ALA A 120 2.60 31.62 -15.07
C ALA A 120 2.42 32.80 -14.11
N ASP A 121 3.42 33.68 -14.02
CA ASP A 121 3.18 35.10 -13.69
C ASP A 121 3.76 35.96 -14.82
N PRO A 122 2.89 36.47 -15.72
CA PRO A 122 3.27 37.38 -16.78
C PRO A 122 3.11 38.83 -16.28
N ARG A 123 4.20 39.62 -16.41
CA ARG A 123 4.24 41.10 -16.36
C ARG A 123 4.45 41.74 -14.98
N SER A 124 5.73 41.93 -14.63
CA SER A 124 6.20 43.15 -13.96
C SER A 124 7.47 43.64 -14.66
N GLY A 125 7.31 44.72 -15.44
CA GLY A 125 8.31 45.34 -16.30
C GLY A 125 7.66 46.32 -17.24
#